data_AF-A0A959B2V5-F1
#
_entry.id   AF-A0A959B2V5-F1
#
_cell.length_a   1.000
_cell.length_b   1.000
_cell.length_c   1.000
_cell.angle_alpha   90.00
_cell.angle_beta   90.00
_cell.angle_gamma   90.00
#
_symmetry.space_group_name_H-M   'P 1'
#
loop_
_entity.id
_entity.type
_entity.pdbx_description
1 polymer ?
#
loop_
_entity_poly.entity_id
_entity_poly.type
_entity_poly.pdbx_seq_one_letter_code
_entity_poly.pdbx_strand_id
1 'polypeptide(L)'
;MRSIQFALLLLPLLIPAMAHSQCEALITEDRVIEGTHVLRTINQTLVVRGNYTYSLELRSDNKGITAKMFSKAGVEFNQDDEIIFMDENTVRRSYRFIDMGEVITEGGTPVYYNILQLDLGAIQWFANSNITTLYIKNNISKEMRKFTINDSRKAEFSQLVACFSQKLDRSKVNDVELTDNVITVAPSPKSEDKQGAATPPGKARPAANPADEAEVNALRQELQEVKERLRQEIAAEKARAEEIKSRLQQEVALAQENAAAQKKKYADEVVEARQKSQEEINASREQLAAQVKEARERASGEMEKITLDVAGARQRANEAIQQAQLESAQEVAATRERAAAEIKAVKEKLDLAKLEYADEIATARENSAAELQRIREETAAIIQQARQQASQEREQTAEDVVASKKTAAEQVLQAREEAAQEVGKTRENA
;
A
#
# COMPACT_ATOMS: atom_id res chain seq x y z
N MET A 1 45.25 50.21 30.53
CA MET A 1 44.76 48.81 30.75
C MET A 1 43.46 48.68 29.96
N ARG A 2 43.30 47.75 29.02
CA ARG A 2 43.20 46.26 29.09
C ARG A 2 41.84 45.76 29.60
N SER A 3 41.41 44.61 29.05
CA SER A 3 40.09 43.95 29.16
C SER A 3 38.99 44.62 28.30
N ILE A 4 38.43 44.07 27.21
CA ILE A 4 38.11 42.69 26.73
C ILE A 4 36.74 42.20 27.23
N GLN A 5 36.04 41.41 26.37
CA GLN A 5 34.73 40.75 26.51
C GLN A 5 33.50 41.60 26.09
N PHE A 6 32.50 41.07 25.37
CA PHE A 6 32.43 39.84 24.56
C PHE A 6 31.41 40.04 23.42
N ALA A 7 31.76 39.70 22.17
CA ALA A 7 30.83 39.81 21.04
C ALA A 7 30.04 38.50 20.88
N LEU A 8 28.81 38.45 21.41
CA LEU A 8 27.95 37.27 21.29
C LEU A 8 27.25 37.28 19.92
N LEU A 9 27.86 36.60 18.95
CA LEU A 9 27.41 36.53 17.57
C LEU A 9 26.19 35.59 17.45
N LEU A 10 25.00 36.15 17.20
CA LEU A 10 23.78 35.34 16.98
C LEU A 10 23.91 34.57 15.66
N LEU A 11 24.14 33.27 15.78
CA LEU A 11 24.04 32.30 14.68
C LEU A 11 22.55 31.97 14.46
N PRO A 12 21.96 32.20 13.27
CA PRO A 12 20.59 31.77 13.00
C PRO A 12 20.53 30.24 12.90
N LEU A 13 19.63 29.61 13.66
CA LEU A 13 19.35 28.18 13.49
C LEU A 13 18.68 27.96 12.14
N LEU A 14 19.40 27.33 11.21
CA LEU A 14 18.84 26.82 9.97
C LEU A 14 18.06 25.54 10.26
N ILE A 15 16.79 25.68 10.66
CA ILE A 15 15.87 24.56 10.87
C ILE A 15 15.67 23.82 9.52
N PRO A 16 15.77 22.48 9.48
CA PRO A 16 15.82 21.76 8.20
C PRO A 16 14.47 21.76 7.47
N ALA A 17 14.39 22.49 6.36
CA ALA A 17 13.23 22.51 5.45
C ALA A 17 12.98 21.19 4.68
N MET A 18 13.72 20.11 5.01
CA MET A 18 13.69 18.80 4.34
C MET A 18 12.36 18.06 4.47
N ALA A 19 11.54 18.36 5.48
CA ALA A 19 10.28 17.64 5.74
C ALA A 19 9.11 18.11 4.87
N HIS A 20 9.11 19.37 4.40
CA HIS A 20 7.95 19.93 3.68
C HIS A 20 7.84 19.46 2.24
N SER A 21 8.96 19.31 1.52
CA SER A 21 8.97 18.95 0.09
C SER A 21 8.52 17.51 -0.21
N GLN A 22 8.55 16.60 0.77
CA GLN A 22 8.12 15.21 0.58
C GLN A 22 6.60 15.05 0.64
N CYS A 23 5.91 15.86 1.44
CA CYS A 23 4.45 15.75 1.58
C CYS A 23 3.69 16.25 0.35
N GLU A 24 4.23 17.21 -0.41
CA GLU A 24 3.58 17.73 -1.63
C GLU A 24 3.43 16.65 -2.71
N ALA A 25 4.34 15.67 -2.77
CA ALA A 25 4.24 14.53 -3.68
C ALA A 25 3.19 13.48 -3.28
N LEU A 26 2.64 13.56 -2.05
CA LEU A 26 1.65 12.63 -1.52
C LEU A 26 0.23 13.22 -1.47
N ILE A 27 0.07 14.51 -1.79
CA ILE A 27 -1.20 15.25 -1.77
C ILE A 27 -1.60 15.61 -3.20
N THR A 28 -2.81 15.22 -3.60
CA THR A 28 -3.37 15.46 -4.94
C THR A 28 -4.26 16.70 -5.01
N GLU A 29 -4.80 17.13 -3.87
CA GLU A 29 -5.69 18.28 -3.75
C GLU A 29 -5.53 18.90 -2.36
N ASP A 30 -5.32 20.21 -2.28
CA ASP A 30 -5.17 20.99 -1.04
C ASP A 30 -5.79 22.38 -1.25
N ARG A 31 -7.04 22.59 -0.81
CA ARG A 31 -7.78 23.86 -0.99
C ARG A 31 -8.94 24.01 -0.02
N VAL A 32 -9.32 25.25 0.31
CA VAL A 32 -10.54 25.54 1.08
C VAL A 32 -11.68 25.90 0.12
N ILE A 33 -12.82 25.24 0.26
CA ILE A 33 -14.05 25.48 -0.51
C ILE A 33 -15.20 25.63 0.48
N GLU A 34 -15.98 26.71 0.37
CA GLU A 34 -17.18 26.95 1.20
C GLU A 34 -16.93 26.84 2.72
N GLY A 35 -15.71 27.19 3.16
CA GLY A 35 -15.26 27.09 4.55
C GLY A 35 -14.73 25.72 4.97
N THR A 36 -14.90 24.68 4.17
CA THR A 36 -14.38 23.32 4.39
C THR A 36 -12.99 23.16 3.77
N HIS A 37 -12.05 22.50 4.45
CA HIS A 37 -10.76 22.13 3.88
C HIS A 37 -10.89 20.82 3.08
N VAL A 38 -10.78 20.95 1.77
CA VAL A 38 -10.77 19.83 0.83
C VAL A 38 -9.33 19.40 0.61
N LEU A 39 -8.99 18.24 1.16
CA LEU A 39 -7.65 17.67 1.15
C LEU A 39 -7.73 16.21 0.64
N ARG A 40 -6.89 15.82 -0.31
CA ARG A 40 -6.84 14.45 -0.85
C ARG A 40 -5.42 13.96 -1.02
N THR A 41 -5.18 12.68 -0.77
CA THR A 41 -3.87 12.04 -0.98
C THR A 41 -3.74 11.41 -2.37
N ILE A 42 -2.56 10.86 -2.67
CA ILE A 42 -2.43 9.79 -3.67
C ILE A 42 -3.09 8.49 -3.17
N ASN A 43 -3.31 7.54 -4.08
CA ASN A 43 -3.81 6.19 -3.77
C ASN A 43 -2.66 5.27 -3.33
N GLN A 44 -2.62 4.88 -2.06
CA GLN A 44 -1.56 4.09 -1.44
C GLN A 44 -1.94 2.62 -1.31
N THR A 45 -1.11 1.74 -1.86
CA THR A 45 -1.29 0.28 -1.74
C THR A 45 -0.93 -0.21 -0.33
N LEU A 46 -1.85 -0.96 0.30
CA LEU A 46 -1.62 -1.59 1.61
C LEU A 46 -1.33 -3.09 1.50
N VAL A 47 -1.97 -3.77 0.54
CA VAL A 47 -1.90 -5.23 0.41
C VAL A 47 -1.70 -5.61 -1.05
N VAL A 48 -0.72 -6.47 -1.31
CA VAL A 48 -0.50 -7.14 -2.60
C VAL A 48 -0.40 -8.65 -2.32
N ARG A 49 -1.27 -9.46 -2.94
CA ARG A 49 -1.30 -10.92 -2.76
C ARG A 49 -1.67 -11.62 -4.06
N GLY A 50 -0.71 -12.30 -4.68
CA GLY A 50 -0.92 -12.95 -5.96
C GLY A 50 -1.30 -11.92 -7.04
N ASN A 51 -2.51 -12.04 -7.57
CA ASN A 51 -3.06 -11.16 -8.61
C ASN A 51 -3.94 -10.01 -8.08
N TYR A 52 -4.26 -9.95 -6.78
CA TYR A 52 -5.14 -8.91 -6.22
C TYR A 52 -4.42 -7.93 -5.30
N THR A 53 -4.91 -6.69 -5.28
CA THR A 53 -4.37 -5.59 -4.47
C THR A 53 -5.45 -4.75 -3.80
N TYR A 54 -5.22 -4.37 -2.56
CA TYR A 54 -6.03 -3.39 -1.83
C TYR A 54 -5.22 -2.12 -1.55
N SER A 55 -5.84 -0.98 -1.81
CA SER A 55 -5.24 0.35 -1.65
C SER A 55 -6.27 1.37 -1.15
N LEU A 56 -5.83 2.55 -0.69
CA LEU A 56 -6.73 3.61 -0.26
C LEU A 56 -6.25 5.03 -0.61
N GLU A 57 -7.20 5.95 -0.71
CA GLU A 57 -7.03 7.40 -0.84
C GLU A 57 -7.68 8.06 0.38
N LEU A 58 -6.94 8.84 1.18
CA LEU A 58 -7.50 9.62 2.29
C LEU A 58 -8.07 10.94 1.77
N ARG A 59 -9.21 11.35 2.35
CA ARG A 59 -9.97 12.52 1.94
C ARG A 59 -10.52 13.29 3.15
N SER A 60 -10.48 14.60 3.04
CA SER A 60 -11.36 15.53 3.76
C SER A 60 -12.20 16.23 2.70
N ASP A 61 -13.52 16.15 2.80
CA ASP A 61 -14.46 16.96 2.01
C ASP A 61 -15.76 17.19 2.79
N ASN A 62 -16.87 17.55 2.13
CA ASN A 62 -18.12 17.83 2.82
C ASN A 62 -18.80 16.59 3.45
N LYS A 63 -18.43 15.36 3.03
CA LYS A 63 -18.77 14.12 3.76
C LYS A 63 -17.95 13.94 5.06
N GLY A 64 -17.02 14.85 5.35
CA GLY A 64 -16.08 14.76 6.47
C GLY A 64 -14.81 14.01 6.11
N ILE A 65 -14.22 13.33 7.09
CA ILE A 65 -13.02 12.51 6.87
C ILE A 65 -13.44 11.13 6.36
N THR A 66 -12.93 10.75 5.20
CA THR A 66 -13.23 9.44 4.58
C THR A 66 -11.99 8.83 3.94
N ALA A 67 -12.02 7.52 3.72
CA ALA A 67 -11.04 6.83 2.87
C ALA A 67 -11.75 6.13 1.71
N LYS A 68 -11.38 6.45 0.47
CA LYS A 68 -11.82 5.68 -0.70
C LYS A 68 -10.97 4.43 -0.78
N MET A 69 -11.55 3.27 -0.46
CA MET A 69 -10.88 1.97 -0.52
C MET A 69 -11.04 1.38 -1.92
N PHE A 70 -9.98 0.79 -2.46
CA PHE A 70 -9.98 0.10 -3.77
C PHE A 70 -9.63 -1.39 -3.61
N SER A 71 -10.23 -2.21 -4.45
CA SER A 71 -10.08 -3.67 -4.50
C SER A 71 -9.94 -4.11 -5.96
N LYS A 72 -8.69 -4.26 -6.42
CA LYS A 72 -8.36 -4.67 -7.79
C LYS A 72 -8.18 -6.18 -7.85
N ALA A 73 -8.99 -6.86 -8.67
CA ALA A 73 -9.15 -8.32 -8.70
C ALA A 73 -9.50 -8.98 -7.33
N GLY A 74 -9.94 -8.18 -6.35
CA GLY A 74 -10.29 -8.64 -5.00
C GLY A 74 -11.79 -8.86 -4.81
N VAL A 75 -12.26 -8.67 -3.59
CA VAL A 75 -13.70 -8.72 -3.26
C VAL A 75 -14.40 -7.39 -3.55
N GLU A 76 -15.71 -7.44 -3.78
CA GLU A 76 -16.58 -6.27 -3.77
C GLU A 76 -16.76 -5.72 -2.34
N PHE A 77 -17.11 -4.44 -2.22
CA PHE A 77 -17.34 -3.75 -0.94
C PHE A 77 -18.79 -3.26 -0.87
N ASN A 78 -19.64 -3.94 -0.12
CA ASN A 78 -21.05 -3.57 0.04
C ASN A 78 -21.20 -2.42 1.06
N GLN A 79 -22.35 -1.76 1.07
CA GLN A 79 -22.75 -0.92 2.20
C GLN A 79 -22.78 -1.76 3.50
N ASP A 80 -22.46 -1.13 4.65
CA ASP A 80 -22.33 -1.75 5.98
C ASP A 80 -21.24 -2.85 6.13
N ASP A 81 -20.50 -3.22 5.08
CA ASP A 81 -19.29 -4.03 5.23
C ASP A 81 -18.21 -3.26 6.02
N GLU A 82 -17.35 -3.98 6.75
CA GLU A 82 -16.42 -3.41 7.71
C GLU A 82 -14.95 -3.65 7.34
N ILE A 83 -14.14 -2.59 7.43
CA ILE A 83 -12.67 -2.67 7.42
C ILE A 83 -12.19 -2.53 8.87
N ILE A 84 -11.48 -3.55 9.36
CA ILE A 84 -10.89 -3.53 10.69
C ILE A 84 -9.37 -3.43 10.55
N PHE A 85 -8.79 -2.31 10.95
CA PHE A 85 -7.33 -2.17 11.05
C PHE A 85 -6.86 -2.68 12.43
N MET A 86 -5.64 -3.21 12.49
CA MET A 86 -5.00 -3.62 13.74
C MET A 86 -3.55 -3.13 13.79
N ASP A 87 -3.17 -2.50 14.89
CA ASP A 87 -1.80 -2.02 15.13
C ASP A 87 -0.85 -3.13 15.64
N GLU A 88 0.38 -2.76 15.96
CA GLU A 88 1.39 -3.65 16.56
C GLU A 88 1.10 -4.01 18.03
N ASN A 89 0.30 -3.20 18.72
CA ASN A 89 -0.18 -3.45 20.08
C ASN A 89 -1.42 -4.39 20.10
N THR A 90 -1.84 -4.87 18.92
CA THR A 90 -3.05 -5.68 18.68
C THR A 90 -4.38 -4.99 18.96
N VAL A 91 -4.37 -3.67 19.14
CA VAL A 91 -5.60 -2.86 19.22
C VAL A 91 -6.23 -2.83 17.84
N ARG A 92 -7.54 -3.09 17.78
CA ARG A 92 -8.33 -3.09 16.54
C ARG A 92 -9.27 -1.90 16.52
N ARG A 93 -9.46 -1.30 15.35
CA ARG A 93 -10.55 -0.35 15.10
C ARG A 93 -11.32 -0.71 13.84
N SER A 94 -12.65 -0.73 13.94
CA SER A 94 -13.59 -1.09 12.86
C SER A 94 -14.21 0.16 12.25
N TYR A 95 -14.24 0.23 10.92
CA TYR A 95 -14.83 1.34 10.16
C TYR A 95 -15.75 0.77 9.07
N ARG A 96 -16.79 1.51 8.69
CA ARG A 96 -17.86 1.02 7.79
C ARG A 96 -17.86 1.70 6.43
N PHE A 97 -18.26 0.92 5.43
CA PHE A 97 -18.61 1.42 4.11
C PHE A 97 -20.00 2.05 4.10
N ILE A 98 -20.08 3.29 3.63
CA ILE A 98 -21.30 4.12 3.68
C ILE A 98 -22.04 4.23 2.35
N ASP A 99 -21.35 4.11 1.22
CA ASP A 99 -21.97 4.08 -0.11
C ASP A 99 -22.23 2.62 -0.55
N MET A 100 -22.95 2.40 -1.66
CA MET A 100 -23.30 1.06 -2.14
C MET A 100 -22.13 0.25 -2.72
N GLY A 101 -21.02 0.92 -3.06
CA GLY A 101 -19.94 0.37 -3.86
C GLY A 101 -20.12 0.64 -5.35
N GLU A 102 -19.01 0.78 -6.06
CA GLU A 102 -18.95 0.96 -7.51
C GLU A 102 -17.83 0.08 -8.10
N VAL A 103 -17.89 -0.20 -9.41
CA VAL A 103 -16.88 -0.98 -10.13
C VAL A 103 -16.43 -0.25 -11.39
N ILE A 104 -15.11 -0.21 -11.61
CA ILE A 104 -14.48 0.28 -12.84
C ILE A 104 -13.53 -0.79 -13.41
N THR A 105 -13.14 -0.67 -14.68
CA THR A 105 -12.25 -1.63 -15.35
C THR A 105 -10.92 -0.98 -15.68
N GLU A 106 -9.84 -1.43 -15.02
CA GLU A 106 -8.47 -0.99 -15.32
C GLU A 106 -7.69 -2.09 -16.04
N GLY A 107 -7.34 -1.87 -17.32
CA GLY A 107 -6.56 -2.86 -18.09
C GLY A 107 -7.24 -4.22 -18.20
N GLY A 108 -8.57 -4.24 -18.35
CA GLY A 108 -9.38 -5.47 -18.37
C GLY A 108 -9.63 -6.10 -16.99
N THR A 109 -9.06 -5.55 -15.92
CA THR A 109 -9.24 -6.06 -14.54
C THR A 109 -10.31 -5.25 -13.81
N PRO A 110 -11.30 -5.88 -13.14
CA PRO A 110 -12.26 -5.16 -12.31
C PRO A 110 -11.58 -4.57 -11.06
N VAL A 111 -11.93 -3.33 -10.76
CA VAL A 111 -11.56 -2.60 -9.55
C VAL A 111 -12.84 -2.13 -8.88
N TYR A 112 -13.19 -2.79 -7.77
CA TYR A 112 -14.28 -2.32 -6.91
C TYR A 112 -13.77 -1.21 -6.01
N TYR A 113 -14.59 -0.21 -5.70
CA TYR A 113 -14.30 0.76 -4.66
C TYR A 113 -15.54 1.15 -3.86
N ASN A 114 -15.32 1.59 -2.62
CA ASN A 114 -16.36 2.13 -1.75
C ASN A 114 -15.73 3.14 -0.76
N ILE A 115 -16.54 4.03 -0.20
CA ILE A 115 -16.14 5.07 0.75
C ILE A 115 -16.28 4.55 2.17
N LEU A 116 -15.16 4.48 2.88
CA LEU A 116 -15.05 4.13 4.28
C LEU A 116 -15.17 5.39 5.14
N GLN A 117 -16.12 5.43 6.07
CA GLN A 117 -16.24 6.54 7.02
C GLN A 117 -15.11 6.49 8.05
N LEU A 118 -14.46 7.64 8.29
CA LEU A 118 -13.45 7.85 9.32
C LEU A 118 -13.79 9.09 10.15
N ASP A 119 -12.98 9.37 11.16
CA ASP A 119 -13.03 10.56 12.01
C ASP A 119 -11.61 11.11 12.29
N LEU A 120 -11.49 12.25 12.97
CA LEU A 120 -10.19 12.79 13.40
C LEU A 120 -9.45 11.80 14.33
N GLY A 121 -10.19 11.02 15.12
CA GLY A 121 -9.67 9.97 16.00
C GLY A 121 -8.96 8.83 15.26
N ALA A 122 -9.42 8.48 14.06
CA ALA A 122 -8.82 7.49 13.17
C ALA A 122 -7.52 8.02 12.57
N ILE A 123 -7.55 9.23 12.00
CA ILE A 123 -6.36 9.88 11.42
C ILE A 123 -5.27 10.07 12.48
N GLN A 124 -5.65 10.49 13.70
CA GLN A 124 -4.71 10.61 14.80
C GLN A 124 -4.14 9.25 15.25
N TRP A 125 -4.93 8.16 15.26
CA TRP A 125 -4.41 6.83 15.59
C TRP A 125 -3.50 6.29 14.50
N PHE A 126 -3.90 6.35 13.23
CA PHE A 126 -3.07 5.95 12.09
C PHE A 126 -1.73 6.71 12.03
N ALA A 127 -1.69 7.99 12.45
CA ALA A 127 -0.47 8.79 12.50
C ALA A 127 0.47 8.41 13.67
N ASN A 128 -0.05 7.80 14.73
CA ASN A 128 0.68 7.51 15.97
C ASN A 128 0.81 5.99 16.26
N SER A 129 0.43 5.12 15.33
CA SER A 129 0.43 3.66 15.56
C SER A 129 0.68 2.88 14.27
N ASN A 130 1.66 1.97 14.33
CA ASN A 130 2.10 1.15 13.20
C ASN A 130 1.04 0.09 12.86
N ILE A 131 0.28 0.30 11.78
CA ILE A 131 -0.79 -0.61 11.35
C ILE A 131 -0.19 -1.86 10.69
N THR A 132 -0.35 -3.02 11.34
CA THR A 132 0.28 -4.28 10.92
C THR A 132 -0.62 -5.16 10.08
N THR A 133 -1.95 -5.07 10.29
CA THR A 133 -2.93 -6.00 9.71
C THR A 133 -4.19 -5.26 9.30
N LEU A 134 -4.71 -5.61 8.13
CA LEU A 134 -6.02 -5.27 7.62
C LEU A 134 -6.94 -6.50 7.73
N TYR A 135 -8.17 -6.33 8.17
CA TYR A 135 -9.23 -7.32 7.99
C TYR A 135 -10.36 -6.70 7.14
N ILE A 136 -10.89 -7.49 6.22
CA ILE A 136 -12.12 -7.17 5.47
C ILE A 136 -13.20 -8.10 6.01
N LYS A 137 -14.28 -7.55 6.56
CA LYS A 137 -15.41 -8.25 7.18
C LYS A 137 -16.66 -7.98 6.36
N ASN A 138 -17.15 -9.01 5.66
CA ASN A 138 -18.41 -8.90 4.94
C ASN A 138 -19.56 -9.21 5.91
N ASN A 139 -20.45 -8.24 6.12
CA ASN A 139 -21.51 -8.36 7.14
C ASN A 139 -22.73 -9.17 6.66
N ILE A 140 -22.87 -9.35 5.35
CA ILE A 140 -23.91 -10.18 4.73
C ILE A 140 -23.62 -11.68 4.94
N SER A 141 -22.44 -12.14 4.50
CA SER A 141 -21.97 -13.53 4.63
C SER A 141 -21.37 -13.88 5.98
N LYS A 142 -20.95 -12.86 6.76
CA LYS A 142 -20.20 -12.96 8.03
C LYS A 142 -18.78 -13.51 7.88
N GLU A 143 -18.24 -13.56 6.66
CA GLU A 143 -16.81 -13.85 6.45
C GLU A 143 -15.90 -12.73 6.96
N MET A 144 -14.74 -13.12 7.50
CA MET A 144 -13.63 -12.20 7.80
C MET A 144 -12.34 -12.69 7.13
N ARG A 145 -11.72 -11.84 6.32
CA ARG A 145 -10.49 -12.12 5.57
C ARG A 145 -9.34 -11.26 6.14
N LYS A 146 -8.28 -11.91 6.62
CA LYS A 146 -7.11 -11.27 7.26
C LYS A 146 -5.95 -11.07 6.27
N PHE A 147 -5.36 -9.88 6.26
CA PHE A 147 -4.20 -9.53 5.45
C PHE A 147 -3.11 -8.85 6.30
N THR A 148 -1.96 -9.50 6.46
CA THR A 148 -0.78 -8.85 7.04
C THR A 148 -0.16 -7.89 6.03
N ILE A 149 0.14 -6.66 6.44
CA ILE A 149 0.81 -5.62 5.65
C ILE A 149 2.33 -5.83 5.73
N ASN A 150 3.06 -5.68 4.62
CA ASN A 150 4.53 -5.78 4.59
C ASN A 150 5.19 -4.42 4.91
N ASP A 151 6.42 -4.46 5.42
CA ASP A 151 7.00 -3.31 6.14
C ASP A 151 7.21 -2.04 5.29
N SER A 152 7.48 -2.14 3.99
CA SER A 152 7.50 -0.94 3.12
C SER A 152 6.13 -0.27 3.06
N ARG A 153 5.05 -1.04 2.88
CA ARG A 153 3.68 -0.50 2.81
C ARG A 153 3.22 0.08 4.15
N LYS A 154 3.72 -0.45 5.29
CA LYS A 154 3.53 0.19 6.61
C LYS A 154 4.19 1.56 6.66
N ALA A 155 5.44 1.66 6.23
CA ALA A 155 6.20 2.91 6.23
C ALA A 155 5.58 3.95 5.27
N GLU A 156 5.26 3.54 4.03
CA GLU A 156 4.60 4.36 3.02
C GLU A 156 3.23 4.89 3.51
N PHE A 157 2.40 4.02 4.11
CA PHE A 157 1.12 4.42 4.69
C PHE A 157 1.30 5.39 5.87
N SER A 158 2.23 5.10 6.78
CA SER A 158 2.54 5.98 7.92
C SER A 158 2.99 7.37 7.47
N GLN A 159 3.82 7.44 6.42
CA GLN A 159 4.27 8.71 5.82
C GLN A 159 3.11 9.50 5.19
N LEU A 160 2.24 8.83 4.42
CA LEU A 160 1.06 9.45 3.82
C LEU A 160 0.10 10.00 4.88
N VAL A 161 -0.18 9.22 5.93
CA VAL A 161 -1.06 9.64 7.03
C VAL A 161 -0.44 10.81 7.80
N ALA A 162 0.86 10.78 8.08
CA ALA A 162 1.56 11.88 8.74
C ALA A 162 1.47 13.17 7.92
N CYS A 163 1.73 13.11 6.62
CA CYS A 163 1.58 14.26 5.71
C CYS A 163 0.15 14.78 5.63
N PHE A 164 -0.86 13.90 5.55
CA PHE A 164 -2.27 14.29 5.58
C PHE A 164 -2.63 14.99 6.90
N SER A 165 -2.26 14.40 8.04
CA SER A 165 -2.51 14.94 9.39
C SER A 165 -1.77 16.25 9.68
N GLN A 166 -0.61 16.48 9.04
CA GLN A 166 0.14 17.74 9.10
C GLN A 166 -0.51 18.84 8.24
N LYS A 167 -1.07 18.49 7.08
CA LYS A 167 -1.71 19.42 6.15
C LYS A 167 -3.14 19.79 6.54
N LEU A 168 -3.87 18.88 7.17
CA LEU A 168 -5.30 19.02 7.49
C LEU A 168 -5.58 20.17 8.46
N ASP A 169 -6.27 21.21 7.99
CA ASP A 169 -6.74 22.31 8.83
C ASP A 169 -7.96 21.85 9.65
N ARG A 170 -7.69 21.37 10.85
CA ARG A 170 -8.69 20.86 11.81
C ARG A 170 -9.78 21.88 12.17
N SER A 171 -9.60 23.18 11.89
CA SER A 171 -10.65 24.20 12.10
C SER A 171 -11.71 24.22 10.99
N LYS A 172 -11.51 23.46 9.91
CA LYS A 172 -12.31 23.46 8.67
C LYS A 172 -12.70 22.04 8.23
N VAL A 173 -12.76 21.10 9.16
CA VAL A 173 -13.17 19.71 8.91
C VAL A 173 -14.60 19.51 9.43
N ASN A 174 -15.46 18.90 8.62
CA ASN A 174 -16.77 18.42 9.04
C ASN A 174 -16.62 17.04 9.71
N ASP A 175 -16.12 16.98 10.94
CA ASP A 175 -15.79 15.70 11.58
C ASP A 175 -17.06 14.94 12.03
N VAL A 176 -17.01 13.60 11.92
CA VAL A 176 -18.14 12.71 12.21
C VAL A 176 -17.66 11.66 13.21
N GLU A 177 -17.67 12.02 14.51
CA GLU A 177 -17.14 11.19 15.59
C GLU A 177 -17.71 9.76 15.58
N LEU A 178 -16.84 8.74 15.60
CA LEU A 178 -17.24 7.33 15.53
C LEU A 178 -17.11 6.66 16.91
N THR A 179 -18.23 6.50 17.62
CA THR A 179 -18.27 5.73 18.88
C THR A 179 -18.15 4.22 18.64
N ASP A 180 -17.79 3.48 19.68
CA ASP A 180 -17.82 2.01 19.75
C ASP A 180 -16.93 1.26 18.73
N ASN A 181 -16.04 1.95 18.03
CA ASN A 181 -15.19 1.36 16.99
C ASN A 181 -13.97 0.57 17.51
N VAL A 182 -13.59 0.67 18.80
CA VAL A 182 -12.35 0.11 19.36
C VAL A 182 -12.54 -1.27 20.00
N ILE A 183 -11.64 -2.22 19.71
CA ILE A 183 -11.58 -3.54 20.34
C ILE A 183 -10.15 -3.84 20.82
N THR A 184 -9.97 -4.15 22.10
CA THR A 184 -8.68 -4.47 22.74
C THR A 184 -8.63 -5.91 23.26
N VAL A 185 -7.45 -6.55 23.25
CA VAL A 185 -7.21 -7.90 23.79
C VAL A 185 -5.97 -7.88 24.69
N ALA A 186 -6.04 -8.50 25.87
CA ALA A 186 -4.98 -8.43 26.88
C ALA A 186 -4.03 -9.65 26.86
N PRO A 187 -2.69 -9.46 26.97
CA PRO A 187 -1.71 -10.53 27.16
C PRO A 187 -1.47 -10.85 28.66
N SER A 188 -0.73 -11.93 28.97
CA SER A 188 -0.32 -12.28 30.34
C SER A 188 1.06 -12.99 30.39
N PRO A 189 1.86 -12.86 31.48
CA PRO A 189 3.30 -13.19 31.49
C PRO A 189 3.69 -14.53 32.19
N LYS A 190 5.02 -14.81 32.23
CA LYS A 190 5.68 -16.03 32.75
C LYS A 190 6.16 -15.92 34.22
N SER A 191 6.67 -17.02 34.79
CA SER A 191 7.26 -17.12 36.16
C SER A 191 8.35 -18.23 36.30
N GLU A 192 9.36 -18.02 37.16
CA GLU A 192 10.40 -18.98 37.62
C GLU A 192 10.82 -18.68 39.08
N ASP A 193 11.44 -19.62 39.83
CA ASP A 193 11.87 -19.43 41.26
C ASP A 193 13.09 -20.30 41.73
N LYS A 194 13.44 -20.34 43.04
CA LYS A 194 14.83 -20.42 43.59
C LYS A 194 15.29 -21.63 44.48
N GLN A 195 16.62 -21.89 44.46
CA GLN A 195 17.64 -22.11 45.55
C GLN A 195 17.57 -23.19 46.70
N GLY A 196 18.75 -23.80 47.04
CA GLY A 196 19.10 -24.64 48.24
C GLY A 196 20.53 -25.29 48.11
N ALA A 197 21.19 -26.06 49.02
CA ALA A 197 21.16 -26.35 50.48
C ALA A 197 22.46 -27.15 50.92
N ALA A 198 22.78 -27.36 52.23
CA ALA A 198 24.01 -28.09 52.73
C ALA A 198 23.93 -28.62 54.23
N THR A 199 24.96 -29.32 54.81
CA THR A 199 25.13 -29.67 56.28
C THR A 199 26.52 -30.31 56.74
N PRO A 200 26.94 -30.29 58.06
CA PRO A 200 28.20 -30.86 58.70
C PRO A 200 27.93 -32.12 59.62
N PRO A 201 28.73 -32.64 60.65
CA PRO A 201 29.95 -32.23 61.44
C PRO A 201 30.97 -33.37 61.89
N GLY A 202 31.70 -33.27 63.05
CA GLY A 202 32.66 -34.29 63.61
C GLY A 202 33.10 -34.16 65.12
N LYS A 203 33.92 -35.09 65.70
CA LYS A 203 34.38 -35.25 67.15
C LYS A 203 35.84 -35.85 67.25
N ALA A 204 36.59 -36.19 68.33
CA ALA A 204 36.43 -36.45 69.80
C ALA A 204 37.76 -36.31 70.67
N ARG A 205 37.83 -36.77 71.97
CA ARG A 205 38.97 -36.69 72.98
C ARG A 205 38.66 -37.59 74.26
N PRO A 206 39.36 -37.65 75.47
CA PRO A 206 40.73 -37.26 75.98
C PRO A 206 41.45 -38.18 77.10
N ALA A 207 42.76 -37.92 77.38
CA ALA A 207 43.55 -37.80 78.67
C ALA A 207 43.69 -38.81 79.91
N ALA A 208 44.95 -39.09 80.32
CA ALA A 208 45.72 -38.94 81.63
C ALA A 208 45.41 -39.52 83.08
N ASN A 209 46.52 -39.80 83.83
CA ASN A 209 46.80 -39.75 85.33
C ASN A 209 46.29 -40.85 86.34
N PRO A 210 46.78 -40.97 87.63
CA PRO A 210 48.05 -40.57 88.34
C PRO A 210 48.62 -41.62 89.39
N ALA A 211 49.41 -41.16 90.40
CA ALA A 211 49.93 -41.81 91.66
C ALA A 211 51.37 -42.43 91.59
N ASP A 212 52.14 -42.73 92.66
CA ASP A 212 51.96 -42.70 94.16
C ASP A 212 53.33 -42.57 94.93
N GLU A 213 53.40 -42.64 96.29
CA GLU A 213 54.62 -42.38 97.14
C GLU A 213 55.05 -43.47 98.18
N ALA A 214 56.37 -43.64 98.44
CA ALA A 214 56.96 -44.13 99.72
C ALA A 214 58.51 -43.96 99.86
N GLU A 215 59.02 -43.97 101.10
CA GLU A 215 60.44 -44.07 101.55
C GLU A 215 61.43 -42.89 101.33
N VAL A 216 61.25 -41.81 102.11
CA VAL A 216 62.28 -40.78 102.32
C VAL A 216 63.06 -41.03 103.61
N ASN A 217 64.29 -41.53 103.53
CA ASN A 217 65.36 -41.22 104.51
C ASN A 217 66.81 -41.56 104.09
N ALA A 218 67.04 -42.45 103.11
CA ALA A 218 68.40 -42.75 102.62
C ALA A 218 69.01 -41.62 101.75
N LEU A 219 68.15 -40.87 101.03
CA LEU A 219 68.49 -39.93 99.95
C LEU A 219 69.30 -38.66 100.34
N ARG A 220 69.83 -38.57 101.58
CA ARG A 220 70.52 -37.35 102.07
C ARG A 220 72.03 -37.31 101.85
N GLN A 221 72.68 -38.42 101.52
CA GLN A 221 74.13 -38.43 101.20
C GLN A 221 74.39 -38.38 99.69
N GLU A 222 73.66 -39.16 98.87
CA GLU A 222 73.79 -39.17 97.40
C GLU A 222 73.56 -37.79 96.76
N LEU A 223 72.73 -36.94 97.38
CA LEU A 223 72.36 -35.61 96.89
C LEU A 223 73.58 -34.66 96.74
N GLN A 224 74.67 -34.88 97.48
CA GLN A 224 75.90 -34.08 97.35
C GLN A 224 76.63 -34.41 96.03
N GLU A 225 76.93 -35.68 95.76
CA GLU A 225 77.68 -36.11 94.57
C GLU A 225 76.89 -35.86 93.27
N VAL A 226 75.58 -36.10 93.30
CA VAL A 226 74.66 -35.78 92.20
C VAL A 226 74.75 -34.30 91.81
N LYS A 227 74.95 -33.40 92.79
CA LYS A 227 74.95 -31.95 92.59
C LYS A 227 76.21 -31.41 91.93
N GLU A 228 77.34 -32.09 92.07
CA GLU A 228 78.58 -31.71 91.36
C GLU A 228 78.63 -32.30 89.94
N ARG A 229 78.15 -33.54 89.75
CA ARG A 229 77.93 -34.11 88.41
C ARG A 229 77.01 -33.22 87.57
N LEU A 230 75.87 -32.80 88.13
CA LEU A 230 74.94 -31.86 87.48
C LEU A 230 75.58 -30.53 87.10
N ARG A 231 76.56 -30.01 87.87
CA ARG A 231 77.26 -28.76 87.52
C ARG A 231 78.15 -28.93 86.29
N GLN A 232 78.83 -30.08 86.17
CA GLN A 232 79.65 -30.38 85.00
C GLN A 232 78.79 -30.65 83.76
N GLU A 233 77.68 -31.38 83.93
CA GLU A 233 76.67 -31.58 82.88
C GLU A 233 76.09 -30.25 82.39
N ILE A 234 75.68 -29.34 83.29
CA ILE A 234 75.17 -28.00 82.93
C ILE A 234 76.24 -27.15 82.21
N ALA A 235 77.53 -27.31 82.53
CA ALA A 235 78.60 -26.61 81.84
C ALA A 235 78.80 -27.13 80.40
N ALA A 236 78.79 -28.46 80.23
CA ALA A 236 78.84 -29.10 78.91
C ALA A 236 77.59 -28.76 78.07
N GLU A 237 76.42 -28.72 78.68
CA GLU A 237 75.17 -28.39 78.00
C GLU A 237 75.10 -26.93 77.56
N LYS A 238 75.69 -26.01 78.32
CA LYS A 238 75.86 -24.61 77.90
C LYS A 238 76.82 -24.47 76.70
N ALA A 239 77.90 -25.25 76.67
CA ALA A 239 78.80 -25.27 75.52
C ALA A 239 78.08 -25.79 74.26
N ARG A 240 77.34 -26.90 74.37
CA ARG A 240 76.49 -27.43 73.30
C ARG A 240 75.41 -26.44 72.87
N ALA A 241 74.79 -25.72 73.80
CA ALA A 241 73.76 -24.72 73.49
C ALA A 241 74.31 -23.52 72.70
N GLU A 242 75.50 -23.01 73.03
CA GLU A 242 76.14 -21.92 72.26
C GLU A 242 76.65 -22.41 70.88
N GLU A 243 77.12 -23.65 70.76
CA GLU A 243 77.45 -24.26 69.46
C GLU A 243 76.21 -24.39 68.57
N ILE A 244 75.11 -24.95 69.10
CA ILE A 244 73.82 -25.05 68.41
C ILE A 244 73.30 -23.67 68.02
N LYS A 245 73.39 -22.67 68.90
CA LYS A 245 72.99 -21.28 68.64
C LYS A 245 73.83 -20.62 67.54
N SER A 246 75.14 -20.84 67.52
CA SER A 246 76.02 -20.40 66.43
C SER A 246 75.63 -21.05 65.10
N ARG A 247 75.36 -22.37 65.10
CA ARG A 247 74.93 -23.08 63.89
C ARG A 247 73.57 -22.59 63.40
N LEU A 248 72.59 -22.39 64.29
CA LEU A 248 71.28 -21.81 63.97
C LEU A 248 71.40 -20.38 63.42
N GLN A 249 72.33 -19.55 63.91
CA GLN A 249 72.57 -18.22 63.34
C GLN A 249 73.13 -18.30 61.91
N GLN A 250 74.03 -19.25 61.62
CA GLN A 250 74.52 -19.50 60.27
C GLN A 250 73.44 -20.08 59.34
N GLU A 251 72.66 -21.04 59.82
CA GLU A 251 71.50 -21.61 59.11
C GLU A 251 70.46 -20.52 58.76
N VAL A 252 70.16 -19.61 59.69
CA VAL A 252 69.24 -18.48 59.45
C VAL A 252 69.83 -17.45 58.48
N ALA A 253 71.12 -17.13 58.57
CA ALA A 253 71.77 -16.21 57.61
C ALA A 253 71.74 -16.79 56.18
N LEU A 254 72.10 -18.07 56.03
CA LEU A 254 72.08 -18.79 54.76
C LEU A 254 70.64 -18.96 54.22
N ALA A 255 69.64 -19.13 55.09
CA ALA A 255 68.23 -19.12 54.71
C ALA A 255 67.77 -17.73 54.22
N GLN A 256 68.23 -16.64 54.85
CA GLN A 256 67.92 -15.27 54.41
C GLN A 256 68.58 -14.94 53.06
N GLU A 257 69.83 -15.35 52.84
CA GLU A 257 70.53 -15.19 51.56
C GLU A 257 69.82 -15.97 50.44
N ASN A 258 69.48 -17.24 50.66
CA ASN A 258 68.72 -18.04 49.70
C ASN A 258 67.32 -17.45 49.41
N ALA A 259 66.62 -16.96 50.44
CA ALA A 259 65.33 -16.29 50.26
C ALA A 259 65.45 -14.97 49.49
N ALA A 260 66.54 -14.21 49.66
CA ALA A 260 66.82 -13.01 48.87
C ALA A 260 67.15 -13.36 47.42
N ALA A 261 67.97 -14.38 47.18
CA ALA A 261 68.30 -14.88 45.84
C ALA A 261 67.07 -15.41 45.09
N GLN A 262 66.19 -16.16 45.76
CA GLN A 262 64.91 -16.60 45.19
C GLN A 262 63.97 -15.43 44.89
N LYS A 263 63.81 -14.48 45.82
CA LYS A 263 63.01 -13.26 45.58
C LYS A 263 63.53 -12.46 44.39
N LYS A 264 64.85 -12.39 44.20
CA LYS A 264 65.44 -11.74 43.01
C LYS A 264 65.08 -12.50 41.73
N LYS A 265 65.28 -13.83 41.69
CA LYS A 265 64.90 -14.65 40.52
C LYS A 265 63.43 -14.48 40.13
N TYR A 266 62.51 -14.56 41.09
CA TYR A 266 61.08 -14.33 40.82
C TYR A 266 60.77 -12.89 40.36
N ALA A 267 61.51 -11.89 40.82
CA ALA A 267 61.36 -10.52 40.33
C ALA A 267 61.87 -10.36 38.88
N ASP A 268 63.04 -10.94 38.58
CA ASP A 268 63.63 -10.94 37.24
C ASP A 268 62.73 -11.71 36.24
N GLU A 269 62.23 -12.90 36.62
CA GLU A 269 61.25 -13.72 35.86
C GLU A 269 59.95 -12.96 35.57
N VAL A 270 59.40 -12.21 36.55
CA VAL A 270 58.19 -11.40 36.36
C VAL A 270 58.44 -10.20 35.44
N VAL A 271 59.65 -9.63 35.42
CA VAL A 271 60.02 -8.58 34.45
C VAL A 271 60.16 -9.15 33.04
N GLU A 272 60.83 -10.30 32.87
CA GLU A 272 60.98 -10.96 31.57
C GLU A 272 59.62 -11.39 30.99
N ALA A 273 58.74 -11.98 31.82
CA ALA A 273 57.38 -12.35 31.41
C ALA A 273 56.54 -11.13 30.98
N ARG A 274 56.70 -9.98 31.65
CA ARG A 274 56.06 -8.72 31.25
C ARG A 274 56.62 -8.16 29.94
N GLN A 275 57.93 -8.27 29.71
CA GLN A 275 58.55 -7.84 28.45
C GLN A 275 58.04 -8.67 27.28
N LYS A 276 58.13 -10.01 27.38
CA LYS A 276 57.61 -10.92 26.34
C LYS A 276 56.12 -10.73 26.07
N SER A 277 55.30 -10.62 27.11
CA SER A 277 53.87 -10.34 26.95
C SER A 277 53.62 -8.98 26.26
N GLN A 278 54.44 -7.96 26.55
CA GLN A 278 54.31 -6.65 25.91
C GLN A 278 54.75 -6.67 24.43
N GLU A 279 55.76 -7.47 24.08
CA GLU A 279 56.19 -7.73 22.70
C GLU A 279 55.10 -8.49 21.91
N GLU A 280 54.55 -9.56 22.47
CA GLU A 280 53.43 -10.32 21.88
C GLU A 280 52.18 -9.44 21.68
N ILE A 281 51.85 -8.59 22.67
CA ILE A 281 50.75 -7.62 22.57
C ILE A 281 51.02 -6.59 21.45
N ASN A 282 52.26 -6.13 21.29
CA ASN A 282 52.59 -5.16 20.23
C ASN A 282 52.55 -5.81 18.84
N ALA A 283 53.15 -6.98 18.66
CA ALA A 283 53.07 -7.75 17.41
C ALA A 283 51.60 -8.08 17.05
N SER A 284 50.78 -8.47 18.03
CA SER A 284 49.35 -8.72 17.82
C SER A 284 48.60 -7.45 17.40
N ARG A 285 48.92 -6.29 17.99
CA ARG A 285 48.34 -4.99 17.61
C ARG A 285 48.74 -4.58 16.19
N GLU A 286 49.98 -4.81 15.79
CA GLU A 286 50.46 -4.53 14.43
C GLU A 286 49.78 -5.44 13.40
N GLN A 287 49.65 -6.74 13.68
CA GLN A 287 48.91 -7.68 12.82
C GLN A 287 47.44 -7.30 12.70
N LEU A 288 46.76 -6.94 13.80
CA LEU A 288 45.38 -6.47 13.76
C LEU A 288 45.24 -5.15 12.99
N ALA A 289 46.18 -4.21 13.14
CA ALA A 289 46.18 -2.97 12.38
C ALA A 289 46.37 -3.21 10.88
N ALA A 290 47.26 -4.15 10.50
CA ALA A 290 47.47 -4.55 9.12
C ALA A 290 46.21 -5.21 8.51
N GLN A 291 45.59 -6.16 9.23
CA GLN A 291 44.34 -6.80 8.80
C GLN A 291 43.20 -5.79 8.66
N VAL A 292 43.04 -4.85 9.60
CA VAL A 292 42.03 -3.78 9.52
C VAL A 292 42.30 -2.83 8.35
N LYS A 293 43.57 -2.54 8.02
CA LYS A 293 43.93 -1.76 6.82
C LYS A 293 43.56 -2.51 5.55
N GLU A 294 43.99 -3.76 5.43
CA GLU A 294 43.76 -4.60 4.24
C GLU A 294 42.24 -4.83 4.00
N ALA A 295 41.47 -5.06 5.08
CA ALA A 295 40.02 -5.16 5.01
C ALA A 295 39.35 -3.85 4.56
N ARG A 296 39.86 -2.69 5.00
CA ARG A 296 39.40 -1.38 4.51
C ARG A 296 39.73 -1.17 3.03
N GLU A 297 40.93 -1.54 2.59
CA GLU A 297 41.38 -1.40 1.20
C GLU A 297 40.56 -2.28 0.25
N ARG A 298 40.25 -3.53 0.64
CA ARG A 298 39.27 -4.39 -0.06
C ARG A 298 37.87 -3.75 -0.11
N ALA A 299 37.36 -3.29 1.04
CA ALA A 299 36.05 -2.68 1.12
C ALA A 299 35.92 -1.41 0.26
N SER A 300 36.97 -0.56 0.16
CA SER A 300 36.96 0.58 -0.76
C SER A 300 36.91 0.15 -2.23
N GLY A 301 37.70 -0.86 -2.63
CA GLY A 301 37.68 -1.36 -4.01
C GLY A 301 36.34 -2.01 -4.40
N GLU A 302 35.70 -2.72 -3.48
CA GLU A 302 34.35 -3.26 -3.68
C GLU A 302 33.29 -2.15 -3.73
N MET A 303 33.37 -1.12 -2.88
CA MET A 303 32.48 0.03 -2.91
C MET A 303 32.62 0.87 -4.20
N GLU A 304 33.84 1.07 -4.69
CA GLU A 304 34.11 1.71 -5.98
C GLU A 304 33.49 0.89 -7.13
N LYS A 305 33.73 -0.43 -7.15
CA LYS A 305 33.12 -1.33 -8.13
C LYS A 305 31.59 -1.29 -8.10
N ILE A 306 30.98 -1.39 -6.92
CA ILE A 306 29.51 -1.31 -6.76
C ILE A 306 28.99 0.04 -7.27
N THR A 307 29.72 1.14 -7.01
CA THR A 307 29.35 2.48 -7.50
C THR A 307 29.39 2.55 -9.03
N LEU A 308 30.41 1.97 -9.67
CA LEU A 308 30.53 1.87 -11.12
C LEU A 308 29.45 0.97 -11.74
N ASP A 309 29.19 -0.21 -11.15
CA ASP A 309 28.15 -1.15 -11.59
C ASP A 309 26.76 -0.52 -11.49
N VAL A 310 26.47 0.24 -10.42
CA VAL A 310 25.22 1.00 -10.25
C VAL A 310 25.12 2.16 -11.25
N ALA A 311 26.22 2.88 -11.54
CA ALA A 311 26.23 3.92 -12.56
C ALA A 311 25.97 3.36 -13.95
N GLY A 312 26.64 2.28 -14.34
CA GLY A 312 26.44 1.58 -15.62
C GLY A 312 25.08 0.87 -15.74
N ALA A 313 24.45 0.48 -14.62
CA ALA A 313 23.07 0.03 -14.61
C ALA A 313 22.08 1.19 -14.83
N ARG A 314 22.29 2.34 -14.17
CA ARG A 314 21.48 3.55 -14.38
C ARG A 314 21.57 4.09 -15.81
N GLN A 315 22.76 4.10 -16.40
CA GLN A 315 22.93 4.53 -17.79
C GLN A 315 22.12 3.64 -18.75
N ARG A 316 22.28 2.31 -18.69
CA ARG A 316 21.52 1.38 -19.54
C ARG A 316 20.01 1.45 -19.32
N ALA A 317 19.57 1.70 -18.09
CA ALA A 317 18.15 1.94 -17.79
C ALA A 317 17.65 3.23 -18.48
N ASN A 318 18.42 4.32 -18.42
CA ASN A 318 18.06 5.58 -19.09
C ASN A 318 18.03 5.42 -20.62
N GLU A 319 19.00 4.72 -21.21
CA GLU A 319 19.06 4.41 -22.64
C GLU A 319 17.82 3.59 -23.08
N ALA A 320 17.47 2.55 -22.32
CA ALA A 320 16.27 1.74 -22.58
C ALA A 320 14.96 2.56 -22.44
N ILE A 321 14.87 3.46 -21.45
CA ILE A 321 13.72 4.36 -21.28
C ILE A 321 13.61 5.33 -22.46
N GLN A 322 14.72 5.91 -22.92
CA GLN A 322 14.73 6.81 -24.09
C GLN A 322 14.31 6.07 -25.36
N GLN A 323 14.83 4.85 -25.58
CA GLN A 323 14.45 4.03 -26.72
C GLN A 323 12.94 3.70 -26.71
N ALA A 324 12.41 3.25 -25.57
CA ALA A 324 10.98 2.95 -25.41
C ALA A 324 10.09 4.21 -25.59
N GLN A 325 10.55 5.39 -25.17
CA GLN A 325 9.86 6.66 -25.42
C GLN A 325 9.84 7.03 -26.91
N LEU A 326 10.95 6.81 -27.63
CA LEU A 326 11.02 7.06 -29.07
C LEU A 326 10.14 6.08 -29.87
N GLU A 327 10.18 4.79 -29.54
CA GLU A 327 9.34 3.76 -30.17
C GLU A 327 7.84 4.03 -29.92
N SER A 328 7.46 4.34 -28.68
CA SER A 328 6.07 4.70 -28.34
C SER A 328 5.61 5.98 -29.05
N ALA A 329 6.48 7.00 -29.16
CA ALA A 329 6.16 8.22 -29.90
C ALA A 329 5.96 7.95 -31.41
N GLN A 330 6.77 7.06 -32.00
CA GLN A 330 6.63 6.63 -33.40
C GLN A 330 5.33 5.82 -33.62
N GLU A 331 5.00 4.90 -32.71
CA GLU A 331 3.76 4.11 -32.79
C GLU A 331 2.51 4.99 -32.66
N VAL A 332 2.51 5.96 -31.73
CA VAL A 332 1.42 6.94 -31.58
C VAL A 332 1.31 7.85 -32.81
N ALA A 333 2.43 8.26 -33.41
CA ALA A 333 2.41 9.04 -34.65
C ALA A 333 1.83 8.24 -35.82
N ALA A 334 2.31 7.02 -36.07
CA ALA A 334 1.81 6.14 -37.13
C ALA A 334 0.33 5.76 -36.92
N THR A 335 -0.11 5.58 -35.68
CA THR A 335 -1.52 5.30 -35.35
C THR A 335 -2.41 6.51 -35.63
N ARG A 336 -1.96 7.73 -35.32
CA ARG A 336 -2.67 8.98 -35.68
C ARG A 336 -2.73 9.18 -37.19
N GLU A 337 -1.68 8.84 -37.93
CA GLU A 337 -1.65 8.93 -39.39
C GLU A 337 -2.64 7.95 -40.05
N ARG A 338 -2.66 6.69 -39.62
CA ARG A 338 -3.67 5.70 -40.06
C ARG A 338 -5.10 6.18 -39.76
N ALA A 339 -5.36 6.63 -38.53
CA ALA A 339 -6.67 7.14 -38.15
C ALA A 339 -7.09 8.36 -38.99
N ALA A 340 -6.17 9.28 -39.30
CA ALA A 340 -6.45 10.41 -40.18
C ALA A 340 -6.76 9.98 -41.63
N ALA A 341 -6.04 8.97 -42.15
CA ALA A 341 -6.31 8.39 -43.47
C ALA A 341 -7.66 7.67 -43.53
N GLU A 342 -8.01 6.90 -42.50
CA GLU A 342 -9.31 6.22 -42.37
C GLU A 342 -10.46 7.23 -42.25
N ILE A 343 -10.34 8.25 -41.40
CA ILE A 343 -11.34 9.33 -41.27
C ILE A 343 -11.52 10.06 -42.62
N LYS A 344 -10.44 10.31 -43.36
CA LYS A 344 -10.53 10.90 -44.71
C LYS A 344 -11.28 9.97 -45.67
N ALA A 345 -10.94 8.68 -45.73
CA ALA A 345 -11.59 7.72 -46.62
C ALA A 345 -13.08 7.49 -46.27
N VAL A 346 -13.43 7.51 -44.97
CA VAL A 346 -14.83 7.47 -44.50
C VAL A 346 -15.58 8.74 -44.89
N LYS A 347 -14.94 9.91 -44.79
CA LYS A 347 -15.54 11.17 -45.24
C LYS A 347 -15.77 11.21 -46.75
N GLU A 348 -14.80 10.78 -47.55
CA GLU A 348 -14.92 10.70 -49.01
C GLU A 348 -16.07 9.76 -49.43
N LYS A 349 -16.20 8.60 -48.76
CA LYS A 349 -17.36 7.69 -48.95
C LYS A 349 -18.69 8.33 -48.53
N LEU A 350 -18.72 9.05 -47.41
CA LEU A 350 -19.92 9.72 -46.91
C LEU A 350 -20.38 10.85 -47.85
N ASP A 351 -19.44 11.64 -48.37
CA ASP A 351 -19.75 12.75 -49.28
C ASP A 351 -20.14 12.23 -50.70
N LEU A 352 -19.59 11.09 -51.14
CA LEU A 352 -20.05 10.37 -52.34
C LEU A 352 -21.46 9.78 -52.15
N ALA A 353 -21.74 9.08 -51.05
CA ALA A 353 -23.07 8.52 -50.78
C ALA A 353 -24.16 9.60 -50.66
N LYS A 354 -23.84 10.80 -50.15
CA LYS A 354 -24.76 11.95 -50.16
C LYS A 354 -25.10 12.41 -51.58
N LEU A 355 -24.14 12.33 -52.51
CA LEU A 355 -24.34 12.71 -53.91
C LEU A 355 -25.22 11.67 -54.61
N GLU A 356 -24.92 10.37 -54.43
CA GLU A 356 -25.76 9.26 -54.92
C GLU A 356 -27.20 9.38 -54.41
N TYR A 357 -27.42 9.60 -53.10
CA TYR A 357 -28.76 9.83 -52.55
C TYR A 357 -29.44 11.11 -53.08
N ALA A 358 -28.68 12.17 -53.38
CA ALA A 358 -29.25 13.39 -53.96
C ALA A 358 -29.74 13.15 -55.41
N ASP A 359 -28.97 12.40 -56.20
CA ASP A 359 -29.30 12.02 -57.58
C ASP A 359 -30.46 11.01 -57.62
N GLU A 360 -30.52 10.05 -56.69
CA GLU A 360 -31.69 9.17 -56.50
C GLU A 360 -32.95 9.97 -56.17
N ILE A 361 -32.86 10.95 -55.25
CA ILE A 361 -34.01 11.81 -54.89
C ILE A 361 -34.42 12.72 -56.05
N ALA A 362 -33.47 13.23 -56.85
CA ALA A 362 -33.77 14.00 -58.05
C ALA A 362 -34.49 13.13 -59.10
N THR A 363 -33.94 11.96 -59.40
CA THR A 363 -34.49 10.98 -60.35
C THR A 363 -35.89 10.51 -59.91
N ALA A 364 -36.09 10.21 -58.63
CA ALA A 364 -37.39 9.82 -58.09
C ALA A 364 -38.42 10.95 -58.19
N ARG A 365 -38.02 12.22 -57.99
CA ARG A 365 -38.89 13.40 -58.17
C ARG A 365 -39.24 13.63 -59.64
N GLU A 366 -38.28 13.50 -60.56
CA GLU A 366 -38.51 13.66 -61.99
C GLU A 366 -39.46 12.58 -62.52
N ASN A 367 -39.20 11.31 -62.20
CA ASN A 367 -40.10 10.19 -62.53
C ASN A 367 -41.51 10.38 -61.94
N SER A 368 -41.61 10.82 -60.68
CA SER A 368 -42.90 11.11 -60.04
C SER A 368 -43.64 12.29 -60.69
N ALA A 369 -42.93 13.31 -61.15
CA ALA A 369 -43.50 14.47 -61.83
C ALA A 369 -43.98 14.11 -63.25
N ALA A 370 -43.19 13.32 -63.99
CA ALA A 370 -43.56 12.80 -65.30
C ALA A 370 -44.79 11.88 -65.22
N GLU A 371 -44.84 10.98 -64.23
CA GLU A 371 -45.99 10.10 -64.01
C GLU A 371 -47.24 10.87 -63.55
N LEU A 372 -47.09 11.87 -62.67
CA LEU A 372 -48.19 12.78 -62.31
C LEU A 372 -48.72 13.57 -63.51
N GLN A 373 -47.84 13.94 -64.45
CA GLN A 373 -48.25 14.63 -65.68
C GLN A 373 -48.98 13.67 -66.63
N ARG A 374 -48.46 12.46 -66.84
CA ARG A 374 -49.12 11.40 -67.63
C ARG A 374 -50.52 11.08 -67.09
N ILE A 375 -50.64 10.88 -65.78
CA ILE A 375 -51.94 10.62 -65.11
C ILE A 375 -52.91 11.79 -65.31
N ARG A 376 -52.45 13.05 -65.27
CA ARG A 376 -53.30 14.22 -65.55
C ARG A 376 -53.78 14.27 -66.99
N GLU A 377 -52.90 13.97 -67.95
CA GLU A 377 -53.22 13.96 -69.38
C GLU A 377 -54.19 12.83 -69.73
N GLU A 378 -53.95 11.61 -69.23
CA GLU A 378 -54.87 10.47 -69.36
C GLU A 378 -56.23 10.77 -68.70
N THR A 379 -56.25 11.33 -67.49
CA THR A 379 -57.49 11.72 -66.80
C THR A 379 -58.25 12.81 -67.57
N ALA A 380 -57.56 13.80 -68.13
CA ALA A 380 -58.18 14.86 -68.93
C ALA A 380 -58.77 14.31 -70.24
N ALA A 381 -58.07 13.38 -70.91
CA ALA A 381 -58.55 12.70 -72.10
C ALA A 381 -59.81 11.85 -71.81
N ILE A 382 -59.80 11.06 -70.73
CA ILE A 382 -60.96 10.27 -70.27
C ILE A 382 -62.15 11.18 -69.97
N ILE A 383 -61.94 12.33 -69.30
CA ILE A 383 -62.99 13.31 -69.01
C ILE A 383 -63.54 13.95 -70.30
N GLN A 384 -62.70 14.22 -71.32
CA GLN A 384 -63.19 14.70 -72.61
C GLN A 384 -63.99 13.63 -73.35
N GLN A 385 -63.51 12.39 -73.40
CA GLN A 385 -64.19 11.27 -74.06
C GLN A 385 -65.57 11.01 -73.43
N ALA A 386 -65.65 10.94 -72.09
CA ALA A 386 -66.90 10.77 -71.37
C ALA A 386 -67.89 11.93 -71.61
N ARG A 387 -67.39 13.18 -71.76
CA ARG A 387 -68.23 14.33 -72.13
C ARG A 387 -68.73 14.27 -73.57
N GLN A 388 -67.93 13.77 -74.51
CA GLN A 388 -68.34 13.59 -75.90
C GLN A 388 -69.41 12.50 -76.01
N GLN A 389 -69.20 11.34 -75.37
CA GLN A 389 -70.18 10.26 -75.28
C GLN A 389 -71.50 10.75 -74.66
N ALA A 390 -71.44 11.46 -73.53
CA ALA A 390 -72.62 12.05 -72.90
C ALA A 390 -73.30 13.17 -73.73
N SER A 391 -72.65 13.74 -74.75
CA SER A 391 -73.31 14.62 -75.74
C SER A 391 -74.02 13.80 -76.81
N GLN A 392 -73.34 12.80 -77.37
CA GLN A 392 -73.91 11.91 -78.39
C GLN A 392 -75.13 11.14 -77.87
N GLU A 393 -75.09 10.64 -76.63
CA GLU A 393 -76.24 10.02 -75.96
C GLU A 393 -77.40 11.01 -75.72
N ARG A 394 -77.10 12.28 -75.45
CA ARG A 394 -78.13 13.34 -75.31
C ARG A 394 -78.74 13.73 -76.65
N GLU A 395 -77.96 13.75 -77.71
CA GLU A 395 -78.42 14.00 -79.08
C GLU A 395 -79.31 12.86 -79.56
N GLN A 396 -78.86 11.60 -79.40
CA GLN A 396 -79.67 10.40 -79.70
C GLN A 396 -80.97 10.34 -78.88
N THR A 397 -80.91 10.54 -77.56
CA THR A 397 -82.14 10.53 -76.73
C THR A 397 -83.07 11.71 -77.01
N ALA A 398 -82.55 12.85 -77.48
CA ALA A 398 -83.38 13.95 -77.98
C ALA A 398 -84.05 13.60 -79.32
N GLU A 399 -83.31 12.96 -80.25
CA GLU A 399 -83.85 12.46 -81.52
C GLU A 399 -84.91 11.38 -81.30
N ASP A 400 -84.69 10.40 -80.42
CA ASP A 400 -85.68 9.39 -80.01
C ASP A 400 -86.95 10.02 -79.42
N VAL A 401 -86.80 11.07 -78.60
CA VAL A 401 -87.93 11.82 -78.03
C VAL A 401 -88.67 12.64 -79.10
N VAL A 402 -88.02 13.07 -80.17
CA VAL A 402 -88.68 13.74 -81.31
C VAL A 402 -89.35 12.71 -82.23
N ALA A 403 -88.68 11.59 -82.53
CA ALA A 403 -89.20 10.50 -83.36
C ALA A 403 -90.43 9.85 -82.71
N SER A 404 -90.36 9.48 -81.43
CA SER A 404 -91.50 8.93 -80.69
C SER A 404 -92.68 9.90 -80.61
N LYS A 405 -92.45 11.21 -80.43
CA LYS A 405 -93.51 12.24 -80.53
C LYS A 405 -94.12 12.30 -81.92
N LYS A 406 -93.32 12.18 -82.98
CA LYS A 406 -93.80 12.16 -84.36
C LYS A 406 -94.65 10.91 -84.62
N THR A 407 -94.16 9.72 -84.29
CA THR A 407 -94.90 8.45 -84.45
C THR A 407 -96.19 8.45 -83.62
N ALA A 408 -96.17 8.98 -82.40
CA ALA A 408 -97.38 9.15 -81.60
C ALA A 408 -98.38 10.14 -82.24
N ALA A 409 -97.90 11.23 -82.84
CA ALA A 409 -98.76 12.17 -83.57
C ALA A 409 -99.34 11.54 -84.86
N GLU A 410 -98.57 10.75 -85.59
CA GLU A 410 -99.01 10.00 -86.78
C GLU A 410 -100.06 8.94 -86.39
N GLN A 411 -99.84 8.18 -85.32
CA GLN A 411 -100.82 7.22 -84.77
C GLN A 411 -102.10 7.91 -84.30
N VAL A 412 -102.00 9.06 -83.63
CA VAL A 412 -103.17 9.87 -83.22
C VAL A 412 -103.93 10.44 -84.43
N LEU A 413 -103.23 10.74 -85.52
CA LEU A 413 -103.86 11.22 -86.76
C LEU A 413 -104.55 10.07 -87.50
N GLN A 414 -103.89 8.93 -87.68
CA GLN A 414 -104.49 7.72 -88.25
C GLN A 414 -105.72 7.27 -87.45
N ALA A 415 -105.64 7.20 -86.11
CA ALA A 415 -106.79 6.83 -85.27
C ALA A 415 -107.97 7.82 -85.39
N ARG A 416 -107.70 9.11 -85.69
CA ARG A 416 -108.75 10.10 -86.00
C ARG A 416 -109.35 9.90 -87.38
N GLU A 417 -108.54 9.52 -88.38
CA GLU A 417 -109.03 9.20 -89.74
C GLU A 417 -109.85 7.91 -89.74
N GLU A 418 -109.41 6.88 -89.04
CA GLU A 418 -110.15 5.62 -88.86
C GLU A 418 -111.48 5.87 -88.15
N ALA A 419 -111.48 6.60 -87.01
CA ALA A 419 -112.71 6.98 -86.32
C ALA A 419 -113.63 7.86 -87.20
N ALA A 420 -113.07 8.77 -88.00
CA ALA A 420 -113.86 9.57 -88.95
C ALA A 420 -114.46 8.73 -90.08
N GLN A 421 -113.75 7.70 -90.56
CA GLN A 421 -114.27 6.73 -91.53
C GLN A 421 -115.36 5.83 -90.93
N GLU A 422 -115.24 5.41 -89.67
CA GLU A 422 -116.31 4.65 -88.99
C GLU A 422 -117.56 5.53 -88.75
N VAL A 423 -117.38 6.79 -88.35
CA VAL A 423 -118.48 7.77 -88.26
C VAL A 423 -119.08 8.09 -89.65
N GLY A 424 -118.28 8.04 -90.71
CA GLY A 424 -118.76 8.12 -92.10
C GLY A 424 -119.61 6.92 -92.48
N LYS A 425 -119.06 5.70 -92.34
CA LYS A 425 -119.76 4.44 -92.66
C LYS A 425 -121.04 4.26 -91.84
N THR A 426 -121.05 4.63 -90.56
CA THR A 426 -122.27 4.57 -89.72
C THR A 426 -123.31 5.63 -90.06
N ARG A 427 -122.94 6.70 -90.77
CA ARG A 427 -123.87 7.67 -91.39
C ARG A 427 -124.33 7.29 -92.80
N GLU A 428 -123.56 6.47 -93.51
CA GLU A 428 -123.86 6.03 -94.88
C GLU A 428 -124.72 4.75 -94.89
N ASN A 429 -124.78 4.03 -93.77
CA ASN A 429 -125.64 2.85 -93.54
C ASN A 429 -126.87 3.18 -92.65
N ALA A 430 -127.35 4.44 -92.64
CA ALA A 430 -128.45 4.94 -91.80
C ALA A 430 -129.38 5.87 -92.57
#